data_AF-A0A933YLB7-F1
#
_entry.id   AF-A0A933YLB7-F1
#
_cell.length_a   1.000
_cell.length_b   1.000
_cell.length_c   1.000
_cell.angle_alpha   90.00
_cell.angle_beta   90.00
_cell.angle_gamma   90.00
#
_symmetry.space_group_name_H-M   'P 1'
#
loop_
_entity.id
_entity.type
_entity.pdbx_description
1 polymer ?
#
loop_
_entity_poly.entity_id
_entity_poly.type
_entity_poly.pdbx_seq_one_letter_code
_entity_poly.pdbx_strand_id
1 'polypeptide(L)' 'MSRAFVRENDDQWLHDVAPTMSALLLFLTRENNGIRVIEERSYLDADGREVHVMSNGLSYAKDAENKWRVVEE' A
#
# COMPACT_ATOMS: atom_id res chain seq x y z
N MET A 1 31.31 20.93 -8.37
CA MET A 1 29.95 21.22 -8.86
C MET A 1 29.15 19.93 -8.78
N SER A 2 28.51 19.70 -7.64
CA SER A 2 27.84 18.42 -7.35
C SER A 2 26.49 18.38 -8.06
N ARG A 3 26.31 17.33 -8.87
CA ARG A 3 25.13 17.04 -9.69
C ARG A 3 24.01 16.58 -8.75
N ALA A 4 23.09 17.49 -8.41
CA ALA A 4 21.87 17.13 -7.69
C ALA A 4 20.99 16.27 -8.63
N PHE A 5 20.99 14.96 -8.41
CA PHE A 5 19.96 14.08 -8.94
C PHE A 5 18.71 14.30 -8.10
N VAL A 6 17.87 15.26 -8.49
CA VAL A 6 16.52 15.37 -7.96
C VAL A 6 15.72 14.26 -8.63
N ARG A 7 15.49 13.17 -7.89
CA ARG A 7 14.46 12.19 -8.26
C ARG A 7 13.14 12.82 -7.84
N GLU A 8 12.49 13.50 -8.77
CA GLU A 8 11.07 13.83 -8.65
C GLU A 8 10.36 12.47 -8.62
N ASN A 9 10.03 11.99 -7.42
CA ASN A 9 9.07 10.90 -7.30
C ASN A 9 7.74 11.55 -7.69
N ASP A 10 7.22 11.21 -8.87
CA ASP A 10 5.80 11.41 -9.13
C ASP A 10 5.04 10.68 -7.99
N ASP A 11 4.43 11.45 -7.09
CA ASP A 11 3.71 10.91 -5.93
C ASP A 11 2.54 10.07 -6.44
N GLN A 12 2.73 8.75 -6.51
CA GLN A 12 1.67 7.80 -6.82
C GLN A 12 0.70 7.78 -5.64
N TRP A 13 -0.59 7.97 -5.89
CA TRP A 13 -1.59 7.83 -4.84
C TRP A 13 -1.93 6.35 -4.63
N LEU A 14 -2.28 5.96 -3.40
CA LEU A 14 -2.66 4.58 -3.07
C LEU A 14 -3.80 4.05 -3.97
N HIS A 15 -4.77 4.89 -4.31
CA HIS A 15 -5.87 4.52 -5.21
C HIS A 15 -5.41 4.29 -6.66
N ASP A 16 -4.25 4.80 -7.07
CA ASP A 16 -3.68 4.55 -8.40
C ASP A 16 -2.84 3.26 -8.44
N VAL A 17 -2.62 2.62 -7.29
CA VAL A 17 -1.92 1.34 -7.22
C VAL A 17 -2.82 0.25 -7.77
N ALA A 18 -2.25 -0.60 -8.65
CA ALA A 18 -2.98 -1.73 -9.22
C ALA A 18 -3.55 -2.64 -8.10
N PRO A 19 -4.72 -3.27 -8.31
CA PRO A 19 -5.41 -4.10 -7.30
C PRO A 19 -4.76 -5.47 -7.09
N THR A 20 -3.43 -5.53 -7.07
CA THR A 20 -2.65 -6.74 -6.83
C THR A 20 -1.83 -6.56 -5.58
N MET A 21 -1.62 -7.65 -4.84
CA MET A 21 -0.80 -7.63 -3.63
C MET A 21 0.63 -7.18 -3.92
N SER A 22 1.22 -7.65 -5.02
CA SER A 22 2.58 -7.27 -5.42
C SER A 22 2.74 -5.76 -5.68
N ALA A 23 1.73 -5.12 -6.29
CA ALA A 23 1.75 -3.67 -6.51
C ALA A 23 1.62 -2.89 -5.19
N LEU A 24 0.74 -3.35 -4.29
CA LEU A 24 0.59 -2.77 -2.95
C LEU A 24 1.90 -2.87 -2.16
N LEU A 25 2.52 -4.05 -2.08
CA LEU A 25 3.77 -4.23 -1.34
C LEU A 25 4.92 -3.36 -1.88
N LEU A 26 5.00 -3.22 -3.21
CA LEU A 26 5.99 -2.34 -3.85
C LEU A 26 5.76 -0.87 -3.50
N PHE A 27 4.49 -0.43 -3.56
CA PHE A 27 4.09 0.91 -3.18
C PHE A 27 4.42 1.19 -1.71
N LEU A 28 3.93 0.34 -0.80
CA LEU A 28 4.14 0.51 0.64
C LEU A 28 5.62 0.45 1.04
N THR A 29 6.43 -0.37 0.36
CA THR A 29 7.88 -0.41 0.61
C THR A 29 8.55 0.91 0.21
N ARG A 30 8.10 1.57 -0.87
CA ARG A 30 8.62 2.89 -1.27
C ARG A 30 8.21 3.96 -0.27
N GLU A 31 6.94 3.98 0.13
CA GLU A 31 6.41 4.91 1.14
C GLU A 31 7.06 4.72 2.51
N ASN A 32 7.45 3.50 2.84
CA ASN A 32 8.11 3.16 4.10
C ASN A 32 9.64 3.35 4.03
N ASN A 33 10.13 4.39 3.33
CA ASN A 33 11.55 4.72 3.18
C ASN A 33 12.42 3.57 2.63
N GLY A 34 11.86 2.70 1.79
CA GLY A 34 12.54 1.52 1.26
C GLY A 34 12.59 0.32 2.22
N ILE A 35 12.05 0.44 3.44
CA ILE A 35 11.92 -0.67 4.38
C ILE A 35 10.79 -1.57 3.89
N ARG A 36 11.12 -2.83 3.62
CA ARG A 36 10.18 -3.82 3.08
C ARG A 36 8.95 -3.93 3.97
N VAL A 37 7.79 -3.68 3.37
CA VAL A 37 6.49 -3.99 3.97
C VAL A 37 6.06 -5.38 3.53
N ILE A 38 5.50 -6.16 4.45
CA ILE A 38 4.94 -7.49 4.19
C ILE A 38 3.53 -7.57 4.77
N GLU A 39 2.73 -8.50 4.24
CA GLU A 39 1.47 -8.90 4.85
C GLU A 39 1.78 -9.75 6.10
N GLU A 40 1.19 -9.37 7.22
CA GLU A 40 1.28 -10.11 8.49
C GLU A 40 0.13 -11.10 8.64
N ARG A 41 -1.09 -10.67 8.27
CA ARG A 41 -2.30 -11.51 8.25
C ARG A 41 -3.36 -10.91 7.33
N SER A 42 -4.29 -11.73 6.90
CA SER A 42 -5.53 -11.29 6.24
C SER A 42 -6.76 -11.92 6.88
N TYR A 43 -7.88 -11.21 6.81
CA TYR A 43 -9.17 -11.68 7.30
C TYR A 43 -10.31 -11.05 6.51
N LEU A 44 -11.51 -11.63 6.61
CA LEU A 44 -12.73 -11.02 6.08
C LEU A 44 -13.38 -10.14 7.16
N ASP A 45 -13.69 -8.89 6.84
CA ASP A 45 -14.47 -8.00 7.70
C ASP A 45 -15.95 -8.44 7.77
N ALA A 46 -16.74 -7.75 8.59
CA ALA A 46 -18.18 -8.01 8.75
C ALA A 46 -18.99 -7.77 7.46
N ASP A 47 -18.46 -6.95 6.54
CA ASP A 47 -19.04 -6.67 5.23
C ASP A 47 -18.56 -7.67 4.15
N GLY A 48 -17.73 -8.66 4.52
CA GLY A 48 -17.16 -9.65 3.62
C GLY A 48 -16.00 -9.14 2.76
N ARG A 49 -15.38 -8.00 3.12
CA ARG A 49 -14.21 -7.47 2.43
C ARG A 49 -12.94 -8.11 2.96
N GLU A 50 -12.02 -8.43 2.05
CA GLU A 50 -10.69 -8.92 2.42
C GLU A 50 -9.83 -7.76 2.93
N VAL A 51 -9.44 -7.83 4.20
CA VAL A 51 -8.57 -6.88 4.88
C VAL A 51 -7.20 -7.50 5.05
N HIS A 52 -6.17 -6.76 4.64
CA HIS A 52 -4.77 -7.16 4.72
C HIS A 52 -4.04 -6.28 5.73
N VAL A 53 -3.59 -6.88 6.82
CA VAL A 53 -2.79 -6.21 7.85
C VAL A 53 -1.32 -6.26 7.44
N MET A 54 -0.69 -5.08 7.39
CA MET A 54 0.67 -4.93 6.91
C MET A 54 1.62 -4.57 8.03
N SER A 55 2.89 -4.97 7.88
CA SER A 55 3.96 -4.74 8.88
C SER A 55 4.31 -3.27 9.11
N ASN A 56 3.72 -2.34 8.37
CA ASN A 56 3.80 -0.89 8.63
C ASN A 56 2.76 -0.41 9.66
N GLY A 57 2.00 -1.33 10.28
CA GLY A 57 1.00 -1.03 11.30
C GLY A 57 -0.33 -0.53 10.75
N LEU A 58 -0.54 -0.63 9.44
CA LEU A 58 -1.78 -0.23 8.77
C LEU A 58 -2.46 -1.43 8.10
N SER A 59 -3.77 -1.34 7.96
CA SER A 59 -4.58 -2.33 7.27
C SER A 59 -5.13 -1.75 5.96
N TYR A 60 -5.20 -2.59 4.94
CA TYR A 60 -5.61 -2.19 3.59
C TYR A 60 -6.68 -3.13 3.06
N ALA A 61 -7.66 -2.56 2.39
CA ALA A 61 -8.69 -3.31 1.69
C ALA A 61 -8.99 -2.66 0.34
N LYS A 62 -9.62 -3.42 -0.55
CA LYS A 62 -10.16 -2.88 -1.79
C LYS A 62 -11.56 -2.35 -1.56
N ASP A 63 -11.88 -1.22 -2.17
CA ASP A 63 -13.25 -0.72 -2.25
C ASP A 63 -14.04 -1.36 -3.41
N ALA A 64 -15.26 -0.87 -3.64
CA ALA A 64 -16.14 -1.33 -4.70
C ALA A 64 -15.59 -1.08 -6.12
N GLU A 65 -14.62 -0.17 -6.28
CA GLU A 65 -13.98 0.18 -7.55
C GLU A 65 -12.66 -0.58 -7.75
N ASN A 66 -12.36 -1.57 -6.89
CA ASN A 66 -11.07 -2.26 -6.84
C ASN A 66 -9.89 -1.30 -6.59
N LYS A 67 -10.10 -0.25 -5.79
CA LYS A 67 -9.05 0.70 -5.42
C LYS A 67 -8.62 0.43 -3.98
N TRP A 68 -7.31 0.50 -3.74
CA TRP A 68 -6.77 0.31 -2.39
C TRP A 68 -7.13 1.50 -1.51
N ARG A 69 -7.54 1.21 -0.28
CA ARG A 69 -7.76 2.19 0.79
C ARG A 69 -7.21 1.67 2.10
N VAL A 70 -6.81 2.60 2.97
CA VAL A 70 -6.53 2.29 4.38
C VAL A 70 -7.86 2.01 5.08
N VAL A 71 -7.88 0.99 5.94
CA VAL A 71 -9.01 0.69 6.80
C VAL A 71 -8.53 0.64 8.26
N GLU A 72 -9.35 1.18 9.15
CA GLU A 72 -9.15 1.06 10.60
C GLU A 72 -9.94 -0.16 11.10
N GLU A 73 -9.43 -0.83 12.14
CA GLU A 73 -10.10 -1.98 12.80
C GLU A 73 -11.39 -1.57 13.53
#